data_AF-A0A6I9P581-F1
#
_entry.id   AF-A0A6I9P581-F1
#
_cell.length_a   1.000
_cell.length_b   1.000
_cell.length_c   1.000
_cell.angle_alpha   90.00
_cell.angle_beta   90.00
_cell.angle_gamma   90.00
#
_symmetry.space_group_name_H-M   'P 1'
#
loop_
_entity.id
_entity.type
_entity.pdbx_description
1 polymer ?
#
loop_
_entity_poly.entity_id
_entity_poly.type
_entity_poly.pdbx_seq_one_letter_code
_entity_poly.pdbx_strand_id
1 'polypeptide(L)'
;MALRSFTEICGFERETLLRFREISLSLPGVSALPGGVKFPDSGGAFHYEESGKLLSVTSNRFIHWSTSGDSVQLVETSLDTNLLNNAVRLKLCHCSLLPGGVSITETLNNVIILLSTNQSVHRLLLPHPARMYRS
;
A
#
# COMPACT_ATOMS: atom_id res chain seq x y z
N MET A 1 -15.33 -18.20 33.12
CA MET A 1 -15.14 -17.81 31.70
C MET A 1 -14.73 -16.34 31.71
N ALA A 2 -13.44 -16.02 31.54
CA ALA A 2 -12.95 -14.64 31.60
C ALA A 2 -13.14 -13.96 30.24
N LEU A 3 -13.91 -12.86 30.18
CA LEU A 3 -13.94 -11.97 29.03
C LEU A 3 -12.58 -11.30 28.90
N ARG A 4 -11.86 -11.59 27.82
CA ARG A 4 -10.66 -10.85 27.45
C ARG A 4 -11.09 -9.55 26.79
N SER A 5 -10.81 -8.41 27.40
CA SER A 5 -10.86 -7.10 26.74
C SER A 5 -9.52 -6.83 26.06
N PHE A 6 -9.55 -6.19 24.89
CA PHE A 6 -8.37 -5.61 24.27
C PHE A 6 -8.46 -4.09 24.41
N THR A 7 -7.31 -3.44 24.56
CA THR A 7 -7.19 -1.98 24.52
C THR A 7 -6.36 -1.65 23.30
N GLU A 8 -6.94 -0.90 22.37
CA GLU A 8 -6.21 -0.38 21.23
C GLU A 8 -5.30 0.75 21.71
N ILE A 9 -4.00 0.61 21.45
CA ILE A 9 -3.04 1.70 21.64
C ILE A 9 -2.80 2.28 20.25
N CYS A 10 -3.42 3.41 19.94
CA CYS A 10 -3.11 4.15 18.72
C CYS A 10 -1.68 4.68 18.84
N GLY A 11 -0.80 4.31 17.90
CA GLY A 11 0.62 4.64 17.95
C GLY A 11 0.87 6.15 18.03
N PHE A 12 1.92 6.52 18.77
CA PHE A 12 2.45 7.90 18.79
C PHE A 12 3.06 8.25 17.44
N GLU A 13 2.80 9.47 16.97
CA GLU A 13 3.46 10.05 15.79
C GLU A 13 4.99 10.07 16.01
N ARG A 14 5.70 9.18 15.31
CA ARG A 14 7.01 9.56 14.77
C ARG A 14 6.77 10.03 13.33
N GLU A 15 6.14 11.19 13.17
CA GLU A 15 6.06 11.82 11.85
C GLU A 15 7.44 12.39 11.48
N THR A 16 8.30 11.54 10.94
CA THR A 16 9.08 12.02 9.80
C THR A 16 8.09 12.33 8.69
N LEU A 17 7.98 13.59 8.28
CA LEU A 17 7.17 14.01 7.14
C LEU A 17 7.43 13.05 5.97
N LEU A 18 6.45 12.20 5.67
CA LEU A 18 6.57 11.24 4.59
C LEU A 18 6.60 11.99 3.26
N ARG A 19 7.73 11.89 2.56
CA ARG A 19 7.86 12.44 1.21
C ARG A 19 7.29 11.45 0.21
N PHE A 20 6.02 11.66 -0.15
CA PHE A 20 5.35 10.84 -1.16
C PHE A 20 5.90 11.15 -2.56
N ARG A 21 6.22 10.09 -3.29
CA ARG A 21 6.32 10.16 -4.75
C ARG A 21 4.91 10.10 -5.33
N GLU A 22 4.47 11.16 -6.01
CA GLU A 22 3.14 11.19 -6.64
C GLU A 22 3.19 10.61 -8.06
N ILE A 23 2.20 9.78 -8.38
CA ILE A 23 2.01 9.18 -9.71
C ILE A 23 0.53 9.29 -10.06
N SER A 24 0.20 9.89 -11.20
CA SER A 24 -1.17 9.93 -11.72
C SER A 24 -1.43 8.77 -12.68
N LEU A 25 -2.50 8.03 -12.43
CA LEU A 25 -2.96 6.92 -13.26
C LEU A 25 -4.15 7.39 -14.08
N SER A 26 -3.88 7.85 -15.30
CA SER A 26 -4.88 8.25 -16.29
C SER A 26 -4.93 7.25 -17.44
N LEU A 27 -6.12 6.78 -17.78
CA LEU A 27 -6.34 5.88 -18.91
C LEU A 27 -6.94 6.65 -20.10
N PRO A 28 -6.39 6.53 -21.31
CA PRO A 28 -6.98 7.11 -22.51
C PRO A 28 -8.40 6.57 -22.72
N GLY A 29 -9.35 7.45 -23.04
CA GLY A 29 -10.74 7.08 -23.32
C GLY A 29 -11.60 6.79 -22.10
N VAL A 30 -11.07 6.92 -20.88
CA VAL A 30 -11.83 6.81 -19.63
C VAL A 30 -12.25 8.20 -19.17
N SER A 31 -13.57 8.39 -18.96
CA SER A 31 -14.15 9.64 -18.45
C SER A 31 -14.86 9.40 -17.13
N ALA A 32 -14.90 10.45 -16.30
CA ALA A 32 -15.57 10.39 -15.01
C ALA A 32 -17.07 10.13 -15.22
N LEU A 33 -17.61 9.14 -14.51
CA LEU A 33 -19.04 8.83 -14.58
C LEU A 33 -19.87 9.99 -14.01
N PRO A 34 -20.97 10.39 -14.68
CA PRO A 34 -21.93 11.35 -14.13
C PRO A 34 -22.45 10.87 -12.77
N GLY A 35 -22.41 11.73 -11.76
CA GLY A 35 -22.85 11.38 -10.40
C GLY A 35 -21.81 10.70 -9.51
N GLY A 36 -20.57 10.50 -9.99
CA GLY A 36 -19.36 10.20 -9.21
C GLY A 36 -19.54 9.35 -7.94
N VAL A 37 -19.43 8.03 -8.08
CA VAL A 37 -19.48 7.13 -6.91
C VAL A 37 -18.19 7.26 -6.09
N LYS A 38 -18.31 7.79 -4.88
CA LYS A 38 -17.20 7.79 -3.90
C LYS A 38 -17.46 6.73 -2.84
N PHE A 39 -16.45 5.91 -2.61
CA PHE A 39 -16.46 4.93 -1.53
C PHE A 39 -15.81 5.51 -0.29
N PRO A 40 -16.17 5.06 0.92
CA PRO A 40 -15.48 5.44 2.14
C PRO A 40 -13.99 5.12 2.08
N ASP A 41 -13.18 5.94 2.75
CA ASP A 41 -11.76 5.65 2.91
C ASP A 41 -11.55 4.32 3.65
N SER A 42 -10.53 3.59 3.26
CA SER A 42 -10.19 2.27 3.77
C SER A 42 -8.68 2.11 3.85
N GLY A 43 -8.22 1.10 4.57
CA GLY A 43 -6.80 0.81 4.72
C GLY A 43 -6.55 -0.65 4.99
N GLY A 44 -5.29 -1.03 4.85
CA GLY A 44 -4.84 -2.38 5.11
C GLY A 44 -3.32 -2.45 5.16
N ALA A 45 -2.82 -3.66 5.39
CA ALA A 45 -1.40 -3.92 5.43
C ALA A 45 -1.07 -5.27 4.83
N PHE A 46 0.19 -5.40 4.42
CA PHE A 46 0.80 -6.59 3.85
C PHE A 46 2.13 -6.81 4.56
N HIS A 47 2.39 -8.05 5.01
CA HIS A 47 3.68 -8.46 5.54
C HIS A 47 4.35 -9.41 4.56
N TYR A 48 5.67 -9.32 4.48
CA TYR A 48 6.45 -10.23 3.65
C TYR A 48 6.46 -11.65 4.24
N GLU A 49 6.62 -12.65 3.38
CA GLU A 49 6.72 -14.06 3.74
C GLU A 49 7.82 -14.29 4.79
N GLU A 50 8.96 -13.61 4.66
CA GLU A 50 10.07 -13.70 5.61
C GLU A 50 10.06 -12.62 6.72
N SER A 51 8.95 -11.89 6.92
CA SER A 51 8.90 -10.79 7.91
C SER A 51 9.13 -11.23 9.35
N GLY A 52 8.84 -12.49 9.69
CA GLY A 52 9.10 -13.06 11.02
C GLY A 52 10.47 -13.73 11.16
N LYS A 53 11.28 -13.74 10.09
CA LYS A 53 12.58 -14.42 10.08
C LYS A 53 13.68 -13.43 10.46
N LEU A 54 14.37 -13.73 11.55
CA LEU A 54 15.49 -12.92 12.01
C LEU A 54 16.57 -12.84 10.92
N LEU A 55 17.17 -11.65 10.75
CA LEU A 55 18.22 -11.36 9.75
C LEU A 55 17.76 -11.42 8.28
N SER A 56 16.49 -11.69 7.97
CA SER A 56 15.99 -11.50 6.60
C SER A 56 15.98 -10.01 6.24
N VAL A 57 16.20 -9.71 4.95
CA VAL A 57 16.10 -8.34 4.40
C VAL A 57 14.69 -7.75 4.59
N THR A 58 13.68 -8.60 4.72
CA THR A 58 12.29 -8.20 4.94
C THR A 58 11.84 -8.40 6.40
N SER A 59 12.76 -8.67 7.33
CA SER A 59 12.44 -8.78 8.76
C SER A 59 11.81 -7.49 9.30
N ASN A 60 10.77 -7.64 10.13
CA ASN A 60 9.95 -6.55 10.68
C ASN A 60 9.58 -5.47 9.66
N ARG A 61 9.35 -5.87 8.41
CA ARG A 61 9.04 -4.99 7.29
C ARG A 61 7.66 -5.29 6.76
N PHE A 62 6.91 -4.26 6.41
CA PHE A 62 5.55 -4.39 5.90
C PHE A 62 5.21 -3.20 5.02
N ILE A 63 4.22 -3.38 4.15
CA ILE A 63 3.61 -2.30 3.39
C ILE A 63 2.24 -2.04 4.00
N HIS A 64 1.98 -0.81 4.43
CA HIS A 64 0.62 -0.38 4.72
C HIS A 64 0.10 0.50 3.59
N TRP A 65 -1.21 0.46 3.40
CA TRP A 65 -1.90 1.28 2.42
C TRP A 65 -3.14 1.91 3.01
N SER A 66 -3.47 3.08 2.50
CA SER A 66 -4.70 3.79 2.83
C SER A 66 -5.24 4.46 1.56
N THR A 67 -6.55 4.60 1.50
CA THR A 67 -7.22 5.37 0.46
C THR A 67 -7.63 6.70 1.04
N SER A 68 -7.52 7.76 0.23
CA SER A 68 -8.05 9.06 0.57
C SER A 68 -8.64 9.67 -0.70
N GLY A 69 -9.97 9.66 -0.79
CA GLY A 69 -10.69 10.15 -1.96
C GLY A 69 -10.33 9.40 -3.24
N ASP A 70 -9.66 10.08 -4.17
CA ASP A 70 -9.21 9.52 -5.47
C ASP A 70 -7.77 8.98 -5.42
N SER A 71 -7.17 8.89 -4.23
CA SER A 71 -5.78 8.48 -4.06
C SER A 71 -5.61 7.21 -3.26
N VAL A 72 -4.60 6.42 -3.62
CA VAL A 72 -4.10 5.29 -2.85
C VAL A 72 -2.68 5.61 -2.41
N GLN A 73 -2.45 5.62 -1.11
CA GLN A 73 -1.13 5.80 -0.50
C GLN A 73 -0.60 4.43 -0.12
N LEU A 74 0.67 4.17 -0.47
CA LEU A 74 1.40 2.97 -0.11
C LEU A 74 2.68 3.41 0.58
N VAL A 75 2.92 2.89 1.78
CA VAL A 75 4.10 3.19 2.57
C VAL A 75 4.70 1.90 3.08
N GLU A 76 5.93 1.65 2.68
CA GLU A 76 6.73 0.55 3.18
C GLU A 76 7.44 0.99 4.47
N THR A 77 7.36 0.18 5.52
CA THR A 77 7.94 0.47 6.83
C THR A 77 8.79 -0.71 7.27
N SER A 78 9.95 -0.44 7.86
CA SER A 78 10.77 -1.43 8.56
C SER A 78 10.99 -0.94 9.99
N LEU A 79 10.91 -1.85 10.96
CA LEU A 79 11.26 -1.55 12.35
C LEU A 79 12.75 -1.75 12.63
N ASP A 80 13.46 -2.41 11.72
CA ASP A 80 14.89 -2.73 11.88
C ASP A 80 15.79 -1.68 11.21
N THR A 81 15.32 -1.03 10.13
CA THR A 81 16.12 -0.09 9.34
C THR A 81 15.29 1.08 8.79
N ASN A 82 15.95 2.22 8.56
CA ASN A 82 15.31 3.36 7.90
C ASN A 82 15.28 3.15 6.38
N LEU A 83 14.08 3.18 5.80
CA LEU A 83 13.89 3.06 4.36
C LEU A 83 13.88 4.44 3.69
N LEU A 84 14.48 4.54 2.50
CA LEU A 84 14.44 5.73 1.65
C LEU A 84 13.45 5.52 0.51
N ASN A 85 12.77 6.60 0.08
CA ASN A 85 11.81 6.56 -1.03
C ASN A 85 10.72 5.48 -0.86
N ASN A 86 10.29 5.27 0.39
CA ASN A 86 9.41 4.19 0.83
C ASN A 86 7.92 4.53 0.74
N ALA A 87 7.57 5.72 0.23
CA ALA A 87 6.20 6.22 0.17
C ALA A 87 5.83 6.62 -1.26
N VAL A 88 4.72 6.07 -1.77
CA VAL A 88 4.14 6.42 -3.08
C VAL A 88 2.66 6.75 -2.93
N ARG A 89 2.22 7.79 -3.63
CA ARG A 89 0.81 8.19 -3.71
C ARG A 89 0.36 8.08 -5.16
N LEU A 90 -0.65 7.25 -5.38
CA LEU A 90 -1.22 6.98 -6.69
C LEU A 90 -2.53 7.73 -6.78
N LYS A 91 -2.65 8.66 -7.73
CA LYS A 91 -3.90 9.38 -8.00
C LYS A 91 -4.64 8.69 -9.14
N LEU A 92 -5.84 8.20 -8.87
CA LEU A 92 -6.71 7.53 -9.83
C LEU A 92 -7.53 8.58 -10.59
N CYS A 93 -7.14 8.88 -11.82
CA CYS A 93 -7.82 9.89 -12.60
C CYS A 93 -9.08 9.29 -13.25
N HIS A 94 -10.22 9.93 -13.04
CA HIS A 94 -11.51 9.61 -13.66
C HIS A 94 -12.16 8.27 -13.24
N CYS A 95 -11.51 7.49 -12.37
CA CYS A 95 -12.04 6.26 -11.82
C CYS A 95 -12.06 6.32 -10.28
N SER A 96 -12.78 5.38 -9.66
CA SER A 96 -12.90 5.28 -8.20
C SER A 96 -12.53 3.88 -7.76
N LEU A 97 -11.67 3.77 -6.74
CA LEU A 97 -11.24 2.49 -6.21
C LEU A 97 -12.41 1.76 -5.54
N LEU A 98 -12.59 0.49 -5.86
CA LEU A 98 -13.66 -0.31 -5.26
C LEU A 98 -13.31 -0.69 -3.81
N PRO A 99 -14.32 -0.91 -2.93
CA PRO A 99 -14.10 -1.49 -1.61
C PRO A 99 -13.39 -2.84 -1.73
N GLY A 100 -12.31 -3.05 -0.98
CA GLY A 100 -11.46 -4.24 -1.11
C GLY A 100 -10.68 -4.31 -2.43
N GLY A 101 -10.60 -3.21 -3.18
CA GLY A 101 -9.95 -3.13 -4.48
C GLY A 101 -8.43 -3.12 -4.43
N VAL A 102 -7.80 -3.08 -3.25
CA VAL A 102 -6.35 -3.20 -3.09
C VAL A 102 -5.99 -4.64 -2.76
N SER A 103 -5.12 -5.24 -3.57
CA SER A 103 -4.50 -6.52 -3.27
C SER A 103 -2.99 -6.41 -3.43
N ILE A 104 -2.24 -6.98 -2.47
CA ILE A 104 -0.79 -7.05 -2.49
C ILE A 104 -0.40 -8.51 -2.43
N THR A 105 0.48 -8.93 -3.33
CA THR A 105 0.97 -10.30 -3.39
C THR A 105 2.46 -10.30 -3.63
N GLU A 106 3.16 -11.13 -2.87
CA GLU A 106 4.59 -11.34 -3.01
C GLU A 106 4.89 -12.54 -3.92
N THR A 107 5.97 -12.42 -4.66
CA THR A 107 6.60 -13.48 -5.43
C THR A 107 8.10 -13.44 -5.11
N LEU A 108 8.84 -14.48 -5.50
CA LEU A 108 10.30 -14.52 -5.36
C LEU A 108 11.02 -13.27 -5.90
N ASN A 109 10.43 -12.63 -6.92
CA ASN A 109 11.09 -11.56 -7.67
C ASN A 109 10.49 -10.18 -7.48
N ASN A 110 9.21 -10.10 -7.15
CA ASN A 110 8.46 -8.86 -7.12
C ASN A 110 7.40 -8.86 -6.02
N VAL A 111 7.08 -7.66 -5.56
CA VAL A 111 5.80 -7.35 -4.92
C VAL A 111 4.86 -6.82 -5.99
N ILE A 112 3.70 -7.45 -6.12
CA ILE A 112 2.66 -7.10 -7.09
C ILE A 112 1.53 -6.43 -6.33
N ILE A 113 1.15 -5.22 -6.74
CA ILE A 113 0.00 -4.52 -6.19
C ILE A 113 -1.04 -4.38 -7.29
N LEU A 114 -2.26 -4.83 -7.01
CA LEU A 114 -3.42 -4.69 -7.89
C LEU A 114 -4.39 -3.68 -7.28
N LEU A 115 -4.84 -2.73 -8.10
CA LEU A 115 -5.85 -1.74 -7.75
C LEU A 115 -7.04 -1.90 -8.69
N SER A 116 -8.15 -2.41 -8.16
CA SER A 116 -9.40 -2.57 -8.88
C SER A 116 -10.27 -1.34 -8.70
N THR A 117 -10.65 -0.71 -9.81
CA THR A 117 -11.52 0.45 -9.86
C THR A 117 -12.85 0.08 -10.53
N ASN A 118 -13.79 1.00 -10.51
CA ASN A 118 -15.06 0.85 -11.23
C ASN A 118 -14.93 0.75 -12.76
N GLN A 119 -13.76 1.05 -13.34
CA GLN A 119 -13.56 1.11 -14.80
C GLN A 119 -12.28 0.39 -15.29
N SER A 120 -11.40 -0.02 -14.39
CA SER A 120 -10.07 -0.53 -14.74
C SER A 120 -9.45 -1.36 -13.62
N VAL A 121 -8.42 -2.14 -13.98
CA VAL A 121 -7.50 -2.74 -13.01
C VAL A 121 -6.09 -2.22 -13.30
N HIS A 122 -5.46 -1.62 -12.30
CA HIS A 122 -4.07 -1.18 -12.39
C HIS A 122 -3.16 -2.19 -11.71
N ARG A 123 -2.01 -2.47 -12.32
CA ARG A 123 -0.99 -3.37 -11.78
C ARG A 123 0.32 -2.62 -11.60
N LEU A 124 0.83 -2.61 -10.37
CA LEU A 124 2.17 -2.15 -10.05
C LEU A 124 3.07 -3.35 -9.79
N LEU A 125 4.27 -3.31 -10.36
CA LEU A 125 5.29 -4.33 -10.20
C LEU A 125 6.52 -3.68 -9.55
N LEU A 126 6.74 -3.99 -8.27
CA LEU A 126 7.86 -3.49 -7.50
C LEU A 126 8.91 -4.60 -7.33
N PRO A 127 10.22 -4.33 -7.52
CA PRO A 127 11.25 -5.32 -7.25
C PRO A 127 11.18 -5.83 -5.80
N HIS A 128 11.33 -7.14 -5.61
CA HIS A 128 11.35 -7.70 -4.26
C HIS A 128 12.59 -7.17 -3.49
N PRO A 129 12.46 -6.74 -2.21
CA PRO A 129 13.58 -6.18 -1.47
C PRO A 129 14.82 -7.07 -1.40
N ALA A 130 14.63 -8.39 -1.29
CA ALA A 130 15.75 -9.36 -1.30
C ALA A 130 16.55 -9.40 -2.62
N ARG A 131 16.06 -8.73 -3.69
CA ARG A 131 16.77 -8.59 -4.97
C ARG A 131 17.42 -7.24 -5.17
N MET A 132 17.09 -6.24 -4.36
CA MET A 132 17.65 -4.90 -4.48
C MET A 132 19.06 -4.80 -3.89
N TYR A 133 19.41 -5.69 -2.96
CA TYR A 133 20.68 -5.64 -2.20
C TYR A 133 21.69 -6.73 -2.58
N ARG A 134 21.50 -7.44 -3.71
CA ARG A 134 22.53 -8.36 -4.21
C ARG A 134 23.56 -7.57 -5.00
N SER A 135 24.72 -7.32 -4.39
CA SER A 135 25.96 -6.93 -5.07
C SER A 135 26.66 -8.15 -5.67
#